data_AF-A0A9W6U4E9-F1
#
_entry.id   AF-A0A9W6U4E9-F1
#
_cell.length_a   1.000
_cell.length_b   1.000
_cell.length_c   1.000
_cell.angle_alpha   90.00
_cell.angle_beta   90.00
_cell.angle_gamma   90.00
#
_symmetry.space_group_name_H-M   'P 1'
#
loop_
_entity.id
_entity.type
_entity.pdbx_description
1 polymer ?
#
loop_
_entity_poly.entity_id
_entity_poly.type
_entity_poly.pdbx_seq_one_letter_code
_entity_poly.pdbx_strand_id
1 'polypeptide(L)'
;MLALEAKKNEGNALFQQQRFAEAANVYTSVLDELRSAGALGEASARLEMAVRLNRAWAWIQMPDSNNSASMLAAAEQDCSAVLERDPSCVKAYYRRALALERRGHWRLAMEDVNAMMRLEPCNPSVGTLLERLQQRIQGVKVQEEDLDLNFQQCAIESNRKAYLAAAIAPTAPSVLADEAEDAWRSLQADEKKLHKFYHAKTKPPNKPRKAQKDLKVTRNDLQMKGEISEKTDDVWASLRRKEATTVAKAFPRSRKNAPAT
;
A
#
# COMPACT_ATOMS: atom_id res chain seq x y z
N MET A 1 23.66 9.54 -32.30
CA MET A 1 22.48 8.72 -32.67
C MET A 1 22.86 7.32 -33.16
N LEU A 2 23.61 7.13 -34.25
CA LEU A 2 23.98 5.80 -34.77
C LEU A 2 24.64 4.87 -33.72
N ALA A 3 25.57 5.40 -32.94
CA ALA A 3 26.25 4.62 -31.88
C ALA A 3 25.30 4.13 -30.77
N LEU A 4 24.30 4.94 -30.39
CA LEU A 4 23.31 4.55 -29.39
C LEU A 4 22.33 3.50 -29.93
N GLU A 5 22.00 3.59 -31.22
CA GLU A 5 21.18 2.58 -31.89
C GLU A 5 21.90 1.22 -31.92
N ALA A 6 23.22 1.22 -32.17
CA ALA A 6 24.04 0.02 -32.12
C ALA A 6 24.07 -0.59 -30.71
N LYS A 7 24.23 0.22 -29.65
CA LYS A 7 24.15 -0.25 -28.26
C LYS A 7 22.78 -0.82 -27.91
N LYS A 8 21.68 -0.20 -28.35
CA LYS A 8 20.34 -0.79 -28.19
C LYS A 8 20.26 -2.17 -28.84
N ASN A 9 20.85 -2.34 -30.04
CA ASN A 9 20.87 -3.63 -30.73
C ASN A 9 21.75 -4.68 -30.02
N GLU A 10 22.85 -4.27 -29.40
CA GLU A 10 23.65 -5.13 -28.51
C GLU A 10 22.80 -5.61 -27.31
N GLY A 11 22.08 -4.70 -26.66
CA GLY A 11 21.13 -5.05 -25.60
C GLY A 11 20.07 -6.05 -26.07
N ASN A 12 19.55 -5.88 -27.30
CA ASN A 12 18.61 -6.83 -27.89
C ASN A 12 19.25 -8.21 -28.12
N ALA A 13 20.51 -8.26 -28.57
CA ALA A 13 21.22 -9.52 -28.78
C ALA A 13 21.46 -10.26 -27.46
N LEU A 14 21.86 -9.55 -26.40
CA LEU A 14 21.96 -10.11 -25.04
C LEU A 14 20.61 -10.62 -24.54
N PHE A 15 19.53 -9.88 -24.82
CA PHE A 15 18.18 -10.30 -24.47
C PHE A 15 17.78 -11.63 -25.14
N GLN A 16 18.09 -11.80 -26.44
CA GLN A 16 17.82 -13.06 -27.16
C GLN A 16 18.62 -14.25 -26.59
N GLN A 17 19.80 -13.99 -26.02
CA GLN A 17 20.61 -14.98 -25.31
C GLN A 17 20.11 -15.25 -23.88
N GLN A 18 18.97 -14.70 -23.48
CA GLN A 18 18.42 -14.77 -22.11
C GLN A 18 19.33 -14.13 -21.03
N ARG A 19 20.30 -13.30 -21.45
CA ARG A 19 21.20 -12.55 -20.55
C ARG A 19 20.53 -11.24 -20.13
N PHE A 20 19.38 -11.37 -19.46
CA PHE A 20 18.50 -10.23 -19.16
C PHE A 20 19.19 -9.15 -18.31
N ALA A 21 19.97 -9.56 -17.31
CA ALA A 21 20.71 -8.66 -16.43
C ALA A 21 21.88 -7.94 -17.12
N GLU A 22 22.31 -8.37 -18.30
CA GLU A 22 23.35 -7.68 -19.07
C GLU A 22 22.73 -6.79 -20.13
N ALA A 23 21.71 -7.29 -20.84
CA ALA A 23 20.85 -6.49 -21.72
C ALA A 23 20.37 -5.24 -20.97
N ALA A 24 20.01 -5.45 -19.71
CA ALA A 24 19.72 -4.43 -18.73
C ALA A 24 20.67 -3.24 -18.67
N ASN A 25 21.92 -3.56 -18.39
CA ASN A 25 22.96 -2.59 -18.11
C ASN A 25 23.27 -1.81 -19.39
N VAL A 26 23.24 -2.50 -20.53
CA VAL A 26 23.37 -1.87 -21.85
C VAL A 26 22.24 -0.87 -22.09
N TYR A 27 20.98 -1.24 -21.87
CA TYR A 27 19.86 -0.29 -22.02
C TYR A 27 19.96 0.90 -21.05
N THR A 28 20.40 0.66 -19.81
CA THR A 28 20.63 1.74 -18.84
C THR A 28 21.72 2.70 -19.32
N SER A 29 22.86 2.18 -19.81
CA SER A 29 23.92 3.00 -20.41
C SER A 29 23.40 3.86 -21.57
N VAL A 30 22.55 3.31 -22.44
CA VAL A 30 21.94 4.09 -23.53
C VAL A 30 21.09 5.25 -22.99
N LEU A 31 20.28 5.01 -21.96
CA LEU A 31 19.43 6.05 -21.36
C LEU A 31 20.24 7.12 -20.62
N ASP A 32 21.32 6.72 -19.97
CA ASP A 32 22.22 7.66 -19.28
C ASP A 32 23.00 8.52 -20.29
N GLU A 33 23.44 7.95 -21.41
CA GLU A 33 24.06 8.71 -22.52
C GLU A 33 23.08 9.64 -23.22
N LEU A 34 21.82 9.24 -23.43
CA LEU A 34 20.78 10.13 -23.95
C LEU A 34 20.54 11.33 -23.01
N ARG A 35 20.53 11.07 -21.70
CA ARG A 35 20.37 12.12 -20.68
C ARG A 35 21.58 13.05 -20.64
N SER A 36 22.79 12.51 -20.61
CA SER A 36 24.03 13.30 -20.49
C SER A 36 24.33 14.13 -21.74
N ALA A 37 24.01 13.60 -22.92
CA ALA A 37 24.12 14.33 -24.18
C ALA A 37 23.07 15.44 -24.33
N GLY A 38 22.07 15.51 -23.44
CA GLY A 38 20.94 16.42 -23.58
C GLY A 38 20.26 16.23 -24.94
N ALA A 39 20.11 14.98 -25.39
CA ALA A 39 19.67 14.68 -26.75
C ALA A 39 18.20 15.09 -26.95
N LEU A 40 17.99 16.28 -27.48
CA LEU A 40 16.67 16.83 -27.79
C LEU A 40 16.30 16.51 -29.24
N GLY A 41 15.09 15.96 -29.45
CA GLY A 41 14.53 15.71 -30.78
C GLY A 41 13.67 14.45 -30.86
N GLU A 42 12.90 14.34 -31.93
CA GLU A 42 11.97 13.23 -32.14
C GLU A 42 12.71 11.88 -32.29
N ALA A 43 13.89 11.89 -32.89
CA ALA A 43 14.69 10.66 -33.06
C ALA A 43 15.24 10.15 -31.72
N SER A 44 15.71 11.03 -30.84
CA SER A 44 16.17 10.64 -29.50
C SER A 44 15.00 10.23 -28.62
N ALA A 45 13.85 10.91 -28.71
CA ALA A 45 12.65 10.55 -27.99
C ALA A 45 12.13 9.15 -28.38
N ARG A 46 12.09 8.84 -29.69
CA ARG A 46 11.72 7.49 -30.18
C ARG A 46 12.68 6.41 -29.69
N LEU A 47 13.99 6.68 -29.74
CA LEU A 47 14.98 5.75 -29.22
C LEU A 47 14.82 5.53 -27.71
N GLU A 48 14.63 6.61 -26.94
CA GLU A 48 14.41 6.55 -25.49
C GLU A 48 13.21 5.66 -25.16
N MET A 49 12.06 5.88 -25.82
CA MET A 49 10.86 5.06 -25.60
C MET A 49 11.10 3.58 -25.92
N ALA A 50 11.76 3.28 -27.04
CA ALA A 50 12.07 1.91 -27.44
C ALA A 50 13.00 1.22 -26.42
N VAL A 51 14.03 1.92 -25.95
CA VAL A 51 14.98 1.40 -24.96
C VAL A 51 14.30 1.17 -23.61
N ARG A 52 13.48 2.12 -23.13
CA ARG A 52 12.71 1.96 -21.88
C ARG A 52 11.81 0.74 -21.91
N LEU A 53 11.07 0.55 -23.00
CA LEU A 53 10.24 -0.63 -23.18
C LEU A 53 11.08 -1.91 -23.08
N ASN A 54 12.18 -1.99 -23.83
CA ASN A 54 13.04 -3.17 -23.85
C ASN A 54 13.69 -3.45 -22.49
N ARG A 55 14.08 -2.40 -21.78
CA ARG A 55 14.61 -2.50 -20.41
C ARG A 55 13.58 -3.00 -19.42
N ALA A 56 12.35 -2.45 -19.45
CA ALA A 56 11.25 -2.95 -18.63
C ALA A 56 10.97 -4.44 -18.89
N TRP A 57 11.03 -4.87 -20.16
CA TRP A 57 10.86 -6.27 -20.51
C TRP A 57 11.99 -7.16 -20.00
N ALA A 58 13.24 -6.70 -20.10
CA ALA A 58 14.36 -7.39 -19.47
C ALA A 58 14.13 -7.57 -17.96
N TRP A 59 13.58 -6.55 -17.26
CA TRP A 59 13.36 -6.65 -15.81
C TRP A 59 12.32 -7.69 -15.49
N ILE A 60 11.24 -7.71 -16.25
CA ILE A 60 10.16 -8.69 -16.08
C ILE A 60 10.66 -10.11 -16.38
N GLN A 61 11.53 -10.29 -17.36
CA GLN A 61 12.02 -11.64 -17.70
C GLN A 61 13.10 -12.18 -16.76
N MET A 62 13.65 -11.36 -15.85
CA MET A 62 14.61 -11.87 -14.86
C MET A 62 13.96 -12.90 -13.93
N PRO A 63 14.63 -14.02 -13.64
CA PRO A 63 14.15 -15.02 -12.68
C PRO A 63 14.06 -14.42 -11.28
N ASP A 64 13.14 -14.94 -10.45
CA ASP A 64 12.82 -14.39 -9.14
C ASP A 64 14.02 -14.21 -8.21
N SER A 65 15.07 -15.04 -8.34
CA SER A 65 16.31 -14.89 -7.57
C SER A 65 17.01 -13.54 -7.78
N ASN A 66 16.83 -12.95 -8.97
CA ASN A 66 17.40 -11.66 -9.37
C ASN A 66 16.32 -10.59 -9.58
N ASN A 67 15.04 -10.97 -9.47
CA ASN A 67 13.90 -10.09 -9.66
C ASN A 67 13.45 -9.47 -8.34
N SER A 68 14.22 -8.49 -7.87
CA SER A 68 13.83 -7.72 -6.69
C SER A 68 12.61 -6.84 -7.00
N ALA A 69 11.76 -6.58 -6.01
CA ALA A 69 10.66 -5.62 -6.09
C ALA A 69 11.12 -4.25 -6.64
N SER A 70 12.39 -3.88 -6.41
CA SER A 70 13.03 -2.68 -6.98
C SER A 70 13.08 -2.71 -8.52
N MET A 71 13.40 -3.86 -9.12
CA MET A 71 13.46 -4.01 -10.57
C MET A 71 12.07 -3.96 -11.19
N LEU A 72 11.06 -4.58 -10.58
CA LEU A 72 9.68 -4.45 -11.06
C LEU A 72 9.19 -3.00 -10.98
N ALA A 73 9.53 -2.28 -9.91
CA ALA A 73 9.22 -0.85 -9.79
C ALA A 73 9.90 -0.01 -10.89
N ALA A 74 11.17 -0.30 -11.20
CA ALA A 74 11.86 0.35 -12.31
C ALA A 74 11.21 0.04 -13.67
N ALA A 75 10.69 -1.17 -13.87
CA ALA A 75 9.95 -1.55 -15.09
C ALA A 75 8.64 -0.77 -15.24
N GLU A 76 7.90 -0.59 -14.14
CA GLU A 76 6.71 0.27 -14.12
C GLU A 76 7.02 1.71 -14.46
N GLN A 77 8.13 2.24 -13.92
CA GLN A 77 8.55 3.62 -14.19
C GLN A 77 8.94 3.82 -15.65
N ASP A 78 9.67 2.85 -16.24
CA ASP A 78 10.00 2.88 -17.66
C ASP A 78 8.75 2.84 -18.55
N CYS A 79 7.78 1.98 -18.23
CA CYS A 79 6.52 1.93 -18.97
C CYS A 79 5.69 3.20 -18.80
N SER A 80 5.67 3.78 -17.59
CA SER A 80 4.93 5.01 -17.32
C SER A 80 5.50 6.21 -18.08
N ALA A 81 6.83 6.34 -18.14
CA ALA A 81 7.49 7.37 -18.94
C ALA A 81 7.20 7.24 -20.46
N VAL A 82 6.99 6.02 -20.95
CA VAL A 82 6.56 5.79 -22.34
C VAL A 82 5.11 6.22 -22.52
N LEU A 83 4.21 5.85 -21.60
CA LEU A 83 2.79 6.20 -21.66
C LEU A 83 2.51 7.70 -21.50
N GLU A 84 3.37 8.43 -20.78
CA GLU A 84 3.31 9.90 -20.71
C GLU A 84 3.51 10.56 -22.09
N ARG A 85 4.27 9.91 -22.98
CA ARG A 85 4.54 10.41 -24.34
C ARG A 85 3.62 9.80 -25.39
N ASP A 86 3.38 8.50 -25.29
CA ASP A 86 2.52 7.73 -26.18
C ASP A 86 1.47 6.92 -25.37
N PRO A 87 0.31 7.53 -25.08
CA PRO A 87 -0.80 6.87 -24.39
C PRO A 87 -1.44 5.73 -25.20
N SER A 88 -1.09 5.56 -26.48
CA SER A 88 -1.61 4.48 -27.32
C SER A 88 -0.74 3.23 -27.32
N CYS A 89 0.40 3.25 -26.61
CA CYS A 89 1.36 2.15 -26.60
C CYS A 89 0.87 0.94 -25.78
N VAL A 90 0.21 0.00 -26.45
CA VAL A 90 -0.30 -1.25 -25.84
C VAL A 90 0.82 -2.08 -25.19
N LYS A 91 2.03 -2.07 -25.77
CA LYS A 91 3.19 -2.78 -25.19
C LYS A 91 3.58 -2.22 -23.82
N ALA A 92 3.44 -0.91 -23.60
CA ALA A 92 3.75 -0.27 -22.33
C ALA A 92 2.74 -0.70 -21.26
N TYR A 93 1.43 -0.66 -21.58
CA TYR A 93 0.38 -1.15 -20.69
C TYR A 93 0.58 -2.61 -20.32
N TYR A 94 0.86 -3.48 -21.30
CA TYR A 94 1.07 -4.91 -21.04
C TYR A 94 2.22 -5.17 -20.06
N ARG A 95 3.37 -4.54 -20.31
CA ARG A 95 4.58 -4.71 -19.50
C ARG A 95 4.38 -4.13 -18.09
N ARG A 96 3.72 -2.97 -17.97
CA ARG A 96 3.39 -2.39 -16.67
C ARG A 96 2.42 -3.25 -15.88
N ALA A 97 1.38 -3.80 -16.52
CA ALA A 97 0.43 -4.71 -15.90
C ALA A 97 1.11 -5.98 -15.36
N LEU A 98 2.07 -6.56 -16.09
CA LEU A 98 2.85 -7.72 -15.63
C LEU A 98 3.74 -7.38 -14.43
N ALA A 99 4.37 -6.21 -14.42
CA ALA A 99 5.17 -5.76 -13.28
C ALA A 99 4.31 -5.53 -12.03
N LEU A 100 3.15 -4.87 -12.20
CA LEU A 100 2.16 -4.66 -11.14
C LEU A 100 1.59 -5.98 -10.61
N GLU A 101 1.27 -6.93 -11.50
CA GLU A 101 0.79 -8.27 -11.13
C GLU A 101 1.78 -8.96 -10.18
N ARG A 102 3.07 -8.95 -10.54
CA ARG A 102 4.13 -9.61 -9.75
C ARG A 102 4.41 -8.92 -8.43
N ARG A 103 4.15 -7.62 -8.32
CA ARG A 103 4.23 -6.89 -7.05
C ARG A 103 2.95 -6.95 -6.22
N GLY A 104 1.91 -7.62 -6.69
CA GLY A 104 0.63 -7.73 -5.98
C GLY A 104 -0.33 -6.54 -6.16
N HIS A 105 -0.01 -5.59 -7.05
CA HIS A 105 -0.84 -4.42 -7.34
C HIS A 105 -1.92 -4.75 -8.38
N TRP A 106 -2.72 -5.79 -8.13
CA TRP A 106 -3.63 -6.37 -9.14
C TRP A 106 -4.71 -5.40 -9.62
N ARG A 107 -5.19 -4.48 -8.76
CA ARG A 107 -6.19 -3.48 -9.15
C ARG A 107 -5.62 -2.50 -10.19
N LEU A 108 -4.40 -2.02 -9.98
CA LEU A 108 -3.71 -1.15 -10.94
C LEU A 108 -3.39 -1.90 -12.25
N ALA A 109 -2.99 -3.17 -12.15
CA ALA A 109 -2.79 -4.01 -13.33
C ALA A 109 -4.09 -4.17 -14.16
N MET A 110 -5.24 -4.26 -13.48
CA MET A 110 -6.56 -4.33 -14.14
C MET A 110 -6.89 -3.05 -14.92
N GLU A 111 -6.50 -1.88 -14.42
CA GLU A 111 -6.67 -0.61 -15.13
C GLU A 111 -5.89 -0.59 -16.45
N ASP A 112 -4.65 -1.09 -16.44
CA ASP A 112 -3.81 -1.22 -17.63
C ASP A 112 -4.40 -2.22 -18.64
N VAL A 113 -4.90 -3.37 -18.16
CA VAL A 113 -5.58 -4.36 -19.02
C VAL A 113 -6.85 -3.77 -19.65
N ASN A 114 -7.63 -3.00 -18.89
CA ASN A 114 -8.80 -2.30 -19.43
C ASN A 114 -8.41 -1.26 -20.49
N ALA A 115 -7.28 -0.56 -20.32
CA ALA A 115 -6.76 0.35 -21.34
C ALA A 115 -6.35 -0.40 -22.61
N MET A 116 -5.67 -1.55 -22.47
CA MET A 116 -5.34 -2.42 -23.61
C MET A 116 -6.59 -2.88 -24.37
N MET A 117 -7.64 -3.31 -23.67
CA MET A 117 -8.89 -3.75 -24.30
C MET A 117 -9.58 -2.65 -25.10
N ARG A 118 -9.46 -1.39 -24.67
CA ARG A 118 -10.00 -0.25 -25.42
C ARG A 118 -9.19 0.06 -26.68
N LEU A 119 -7.87 -0.12 -26.62
CA LEU A 119 -6.95 0.17 -27.73
C LEU A 119 -6.92 -0.97 -28.76
N GLU A 120 -6.83 -2.21 -28.29
CA GLU A 120 -6.76 -3.43 -29.11
C GLU A 120 -7.69 -4.52 -28.54
N PRO A 121 -9.01 -4.48 -28.87
CA PRO A 121 -9.99 -5.43 -28.35
C PRO A 121 -9.72 -6.91 -28.69
N CYS A 122 -9.00 -7.16 -29.80
CA CYS A 122 -8.70 -8.50 -30.30
C CYS A 122 -7.31 -9.02 -29.91
N ASN A 123 -6.63 -8.38 -28.95
CA ASN A 123 -5.29 -8.80 -28.55
C ASN A 123 -5.35 -10.09 -27.69
N PRO A 124 -4.79 -11.23 -28.15
CA PRO A 124 -4.90 -12.51 -27.45
C PRO A 124 -4.12 -12.54 -26.13
N SER A 125 -3.12 -11.68 -25.95
CA SER A 125 -2.31 -11.61 -24.73
C SER A 125 -3.08 -11.02 -23.54
N VAL A 126 -4.17 -10.29 -23.80
CA VAL A 126 -5.02 -9.66 -22.78
C VAL A 126 -5.82 -10.71 -22.00
N GLY A 127 -6.41 -11.69 -22.68
CA GLY A 127 -7.34 -12.64 -22.06
C GLY A 127 -6.72 -13.44 -20.91
N THR A 128 -5.53 -14.00 -21.14
CA THR A 128 -4.82 -14.78 -20.12
C THR A 128 -4.38 -13.94 -18.92
N LEU A 129 -3.99 -12.68 -19.14
CA LEU A 129 -3.61 -11.76 -18.08
C LEU A 129 -4.84 -11.31 -17.27
N LEU A 130 -5.94 -11.00 -17.96
CA LEU A 130 -7.22 -10.63 -17.35
C LEU A 130 -7.72 -11.73 -16.41
N GLU A 131 -7.75 -12.98 -16.87
CA GLU A 131 -8.19 -14.13 -16.09
C GLU A 131 -7.35 -14.32 -14.83
N ARG A 132 -6.01 -14.28 -14.94
CA ARG A 132 -5.12 -14.37 -13.78
C ARG A 132 -5.37 -13.26 -12.77
N LEU A 133 -5.53 -12.02 -13.23
CA LEU A 133 -5.78 -10.88 -12.35
C LEU A 133 -7.14 -10.99 -11.64
N GLN A 134 -8.18 -11.45 -12.33
CA GLN A 134 -9.49 -11.69 -11.72
C GLN A 134 -9.41 -12.73 -10.61
N GLN A 135 -8.73 -13.85 -10.86
CA GLN A 135 -8.50 -14.89 -9.85
C GLN A 135 -7.73 -14.36 -8.64
N ARG A 136 -6.67 -13.56 -8.85
CA ARG A 136 -5.89 -12.95 -7.76
C ARG A 136 -6.75 -11.99 -6.92
N ILE A 137 -7.53 -11.12 -7.57
CA ILE A 137 -8.41 -10.17 -6.87
C ILE A 137 -9.52 -10.89 -6.10
N GLN A 138 -10.12 -11.92 -6.69
CA GLN A 138 -11.16 -12.70 -6.02
C GLN A 138 -10.60 -13.47 -4.82
N GLY A 139 -9.42 -14.08 -4.95
CA GLY A 139 -8.75 -14.77 -3.86
C GLY A 139 -8.48 -13.87 -2.65
N VAL A 140 -8.13 -12.60 -2.89
CA VAL A 140 -7.90 -11.64 -1.79
C VAL A 140 -9.18 -11.19 -1.12
N LYS A 141 -10.28 -10.99 -1.88
CA LYS A 141 -11.58 -10.70 -1.28
C LYS A 141 -12.04 -11.83 -0.35
N VAL A 142 -11.90 -13.08 -0.81
CA VAL A 142 -12.25 -14.25 0.01
C VAL A 142 -11.39 -14.31 1.28
N GLN A 143 -10.08 -14.05 1.19
CA GLN A 143 -9.22 -14.00 2.36
C GLN A 143 -9.61 -12.88 3.34
N GLU A 144 -9.91 -11.67 2.84
CA GLU A 144 -10.38 -10.55 3.67
C GLU A 144 -11.70 -10.90 4.38
N GLU A 145 -12.65 -11.51 3.67
CA GLU A 145 -13.93 -11.97 4.22
C GLU A 145 -13.74 -13.09 5.26
N ASP A 146 -12.87 -14.07 5.00
CA ASP A 146 -12.54 -15.14 5.93
C ASP A 146 -11.86 -14.60 7.21
N LEU A 147 -10.98 -13.61 7.07
CA LEU A 147 -10.33 -12.91 8.19
C LEU A 147 -11.35 -12.14 9.03
N ASP A 148 -12.29 -11.44 8.39
CA ASP A 148 -13.37 -10.72 9.07
C ASP A 148 -14.32 -11.68 9.80
N LEU A 149 -14.71 -12.79 9.16
CA LEU A 149 -15.51 -13.86 9.76
C LEU A 149 -14.80 -14.49 10.96
N ASN A 150 -13.50 -14.78 10.84
CA ASN A 150 -12.72 -15.34 11.93
C ASN A 150 -12.57 -14.35 13.10
N PHE A 151 -12.38 -13.06 12.81
CA PHE A 151 -12.36 -12.01 13.83
C PHE A 151 -13.71 -11.91 14.57
N GLN A 152 -14.82 -11.96 13.84
CA GLN A 152 -16.17 -11.99 14.43
C GLN A 152 -16.39 -13.24 15.28
N GLN A 153 -15.97 -14.43 14.83
CA GLN A 153 -16.07 -15.67 15.61
C GLN A 153 -15.25 -15.63 16.89
N CYS A 154 -13.99 -15.17 16.86
CA CYS A 154 -13.18 -14.99 18.07
C CYS A 154 -13.83 -14.01 19.07
N ALA A 155 -14.47 -12.94 18.58
CA ALA A 155 -15.19 -11.99 19.42
C ALA A 155 -16.41 -12.63 20.10
N ILE A 156 -17.18 -13.42 19.35
CA ILE A 156 -18.35 -14.16 19.87
C ILE A 156 -17.92 -15.21 20.90
N GLU A 157 -16.84 -15.96 20.63
CA GLU A 157 -16.32 -16.97 21.57
C GLU A 157 -15.79 -16.33 22.86
N SER A 158 -15.12 -15.19 22.76
CA SER A 158 -14.65 -14.43 23.92
C SER A 158 -15.81 -13.94 24.78
N ASN A 159 -16.86 -13.39 24.16
CA ASN A 159 -18.08 -12.99 24.86
C ASN A 159 -18.79 -14.20 25.49
N ARG A 160 -18.90 -15.34 24.79
CA ARG A 160 -19.51 -16.56 25.31
C ARG A 160 -18.75 -17.10 26.53
N LYS A 161 -17.41 -17.08 26.52
CA LYS A 161 -16.58 -17.44 27.68
C LYS A 161 -16.82 -16.50 28.87
N ALA A 162 -16.94 -15.20 28.64
CA ALA A 162 -17.25 -14.23 29.69
C ALA A 162 -18.62 -14.48 30.33
N TYR A 163 -19.66 -14.76 29.53
CA TYR A 163 -20.99 -15.11 30.02
C TYR A 163 -21.01 -16.42 30.82
N LEU A 164 -20.31 -17.47 30.35
CA LEU A 164 -20.21 -18.74 31.07
C LEU A 164 -19.43 -18.58 32.40
N ALA A 165 -18.36 -17.80 32.42
CA ALA A 165 -17.62 -17.51 33.65
C ALA A 165 -18.47 -16.74 34.66
N ALA A 166 -19.31 -15.80 34.20
CA ALA A 166 -20.25 -15.06 35.06
C ALA A 166 -21.38 -15.97 35.60
N ALA A 167 -21.84 -16.95 34.83
CA ALA A 167 -22.92 -17.86 35.23
C ALA A 167 -22.49 -18.94 36.25
N ILE A 168 -21.18 -19.23 36.35
CA ILE A 168 -20.63 -20.27 37.24
C ILE A 168 -20.15 -19.67 38.59
N ALA A 169 -20.02 -18.34 38.68
CA ALA A 169 -19.66 -17.69 39.93
C ALA A 169 -20.77 -17.86 40.99
N PRO A 170 -20.49 -18.45 42.17
CA PRO A 170 -21.50 -18.64 43.20
C PRO A 170 -21.98 -17.29 43.73
N THR A 171 -23.30 -17.14 43.77
CA THR A 171 -24.01 -15.96 44.25
C THR A 171 -23.62 -15.61 45.69
N ALA A 172 -22.88 -14.52 45.88
CA ALA A 172 -22.72 -13.79 47.13
C ALA A 172 -23.35 -12.39 46.99
N PRO A 173 -23.95 -11.84 48.05
CA PRO A 173 -25.24 -11.16 47.94
C PRO A 173 -25.14 -9.65 47.67
N SER A 174 -25.99 -9.20 46.75
CA SER A 174 -26.68 -7.88 46.65
C SER A 174 -25.90 -6.57 46.66
N VAL A 175 -24.78 -6.43 47.38
CA VAL A 175 -24.15 -5.10 47.60
C VAL A 175 -23.18 -4.72 46.48
N LEU A 176 -22.46 -5.69 45.91
CA LEU A 176 -21.54 -5.46 44.78
C LEU A 176 -22.27 -5.29 43.44
N ALA A 177 -23.51 -5.78 43.33
CA ALA A 177 -24.31 -5.62 42.11
C ALA A 177 -24.79 -4.17 41.96
N ASP A 178 -25.19 -3.53 43.06
CA ASP A 178 -25.64 -2.13 43.06
C ASP A 178 -24.47 -1.16 42.75
N GLU A 179 -23.29 -1.39 43.34
CA GLU A 179 -22.08 -0.60 43.02
C GLU A 179 -21.64 -0.78 41.56
N ALA A 180 -21.77 -1.99 41.00
CA ALA A 180 -21.46 -2.27 39.60
C ALA A 180 -22.49 -1.65 38.65
N GLU A 181 -23.78 -1.66 39.00
CA GLU A 181 -24.82 -0.97 38.23
C GLU A 181 -24.64 0.55 38.25
N ASP A 182 -24.27 1.13 39.39
CA ASP A 182 -24.02 2.56 39.51
C ASP A 182 -22.75 2.99 38.77
N ALA A 183 -21.69 2.17 38.80
CA ALA A 183 -20.50 2.38 37.99
C ALA A 183 -20.81 2.33 36.48
N TRP A 184 -21.68 1.40 36.06
CA TRP A 184 -22.10 1.26 34.67
C TRP A 184 -23.00 2.43 34.21
N ARG A 185 -23.95 2.88 35.05
CA ARG A 185 -24.76 4.08 34.77
C ARG A 185 -23.90 5.34 34.67
N SER A 186 -22.85 5.45 35.51
CA SER A 186 -21.90 6.56 35.47
C SER A 186 -21.09 6.58 34.18
N LEU A 187 -20.61 5.41 33.73
CA LEU A 187 -19.90 5.26 32.43
C LEU A 187 -20.80 5.64 31.23
N GLN A 188 -22.06 5.20 31.20
CA GLN A 188 -22.99 5.59 30.14
C GLN A 188 -23.31 7.10 30.15
N ALA A 189 -23.33 7.72 31.34
CA ALA A 189 -23.52 9.16 31.46
C ALA A 189 -22.30 9.92 30.92
N ASP A 190 -21.09 9.43 31.19
CA ASP A 190 -19.85 10.02 30.68
C ASP A 190 -19.68 9.81 29.17
N GLU A 191 -20.09 8.67 28.62
CA GLU A 191 -20.20 8.47 27.17
C GLU A 191 -21.19 9.45 26.52
N LYS A 192 -22.38 9.66 27.12
CA LYS A 192 -23.33 10.66 26.62
C LYS A 192 -22.78 12.08 26.67
N LYS A 193 -21.97 12.42 27.69
CA LYS A 193 -21.27 13.72 27.76
C LYS A 193 -20.22 13.84 26.65
N LEU A 194 -19.44 12.78 26.43
CA LEU A 194 -18.43 12.73 25.37
C LEU A 194 -19.10 12.85 23.99
N HIS A 195 -20.19 12.13 23.76
CA HIS A 195 -20.96 12.16 22.51
C HIS A 195 -21.58 13.54 22.24
N LYS A 196 -22.07 14.23 23.28
CA LYS A 196 -22.50 15.64 23.18
C LYS A 196 -21.35 16.59 22.83
N PHE A 197 -20.15 16.34 23.39
CA PHE A 197 -18.97 17.15 23.10
C PHE A 197 -18.49 17.01 21.66
N TYR A 198 -18.59 15.80 21.09
CA TYR A 198 -18.23 15.55 19.69
C TYR A 198 -19.27 16.09 18.70
N HIS A 199 -20.57 15.95 18.96
CA HIS A 199 -21.61 16.51 18.07
C HIS A 199 -21.79 18.04 18.19
N ALA A 200 -21.32 18.67 19.26
CA ALA A 200 -21.29 20.13 19.37
C ALA A 200 -20.22 20.78 18.46
N LYS A 201 -19.17 20.03 18.09
CA LYS A 201 -18.08 20.51 17.21
C LYS A 201 -18.32 20.26 15.71
N THR A 202 -19.41 19.59 15.33
CA THR A 202 -19.70 19.26 13.92
C THR A 202 -20.98 19.89 13.35
N LYS A 203 -21.57 20.90 14.00
CA LYS A 203 -22.56 21.75 13.30
C LYS A 203 -21.82 22.60 12.26
N PRO A 204 -22.04 22.40 10.94
CA PRO A 204 -21.46 23.28 9.95
C PRO A 204 -22.11 24.68 10.08
N PRO A 205 -21.34 25.77 10.01
CA PRO A 205 -21.92 27.10 10.00
C PRO A 205 -22.72 27.29 8.72
N ASN A 206 -24.02 27.46 8.90
CA ASN A 206 -24.94 27.85 7.84
C ASN A 206 -24.68 29.33 7.51
N LYS A 207 -23.89 29.64 6.47
CA LYS A 207 -23.81 31.00 5.88
C LYS A 207 -23.60 30.97 4.36
N PRO A 208 -24.18 31.96 3.64
CA PRO A 208 -24.42 31.89 2.21
C PRO A 208 -23.17 32.23 1.38
N ARG A 209 -23.20 31.78 0.11
CA ARG A 209 -22.22 32.07 -0.95
C ARG A 209 -21.83 33.56 -1.02
N LYS A 210 -20.53 33.86 -0.93
CA LYS A 210 -19.77 34.73 -1.89
C LYS A 210 -18.27 34.84 -1.55
N ALA A 211 -17.49 34.92 -2.64
CA ALA A 211 -16.14 35.46 -2.80
C ALA A 211 -14.92 34.66 -2.27
N GLN A 212 -14.20 34.10 -3.25
CA GLN A 212 -12.85 33.58 -3.25
C GLN A 212 -11.83 34.71 -2.97
N LYS A 213 -10.87 34.51 -2.04
CA LYS A 213 -9.60 35.25 -1.96
C LYS A 213 -8.57 34.47 -1.14
N ASP A 214 -7.33 34.53 -1.61
CA ASP A 214 -6.19 33.65 -1.29
C ASP A 214 -5.72 33.70 0.17
N LEU A 215 -5.44 32.53 0.76
CA LEU A 215 -4.86 32.38 2.10
C LEU A 215 -3.38 31.99 2.00
N LYS A 216 -2.49 32.98 2.21
CA LYS A 216 -1.08 32.75 2.52
C LYS A 216 -0.97 32.15 3.93
N VAL A 217 -0.47 30.91 4.02
CA VAL A 217 -0.14 30.25 5.28
C VAL A 217 1.06 30.95 5.92
N THR A 218 0.94 31.35 7.19
CA THR A 218 2.00 32.05 7.91
C THR A 218 2.88 31.09 8.71
N ARG A 219 4.14 31.47 8.98
CA ARG A 219 5.14 30.67 9.69
C ARG A 219 4.68 30.23 11.10
N ASN A 220 3.80 31.01 11.75
CA ASN A 220 3.26 30.69 13.07
C ASN A 220 2.26 29.52 13.03
N ASP A 221 1.56 29.30 11.92
CA ASP A 221 0.63 28.17 11.75
C ASP A 221 1.36 26.84 11.63
N LEU A 222 2.57 26.85 11.06
CA LEU A 222 3.46 25.69 10.98
C LEU A 222 4.05 25.33 12.35
N GLN A 223 4.41 26.35 13.15
CA GLN A 223 4.95 26.14 14.50
C GLN A 223 3.89 25.57 15.45
N MET A 224 2.65 26.09 15.41
CA MET A 224 1.52 25.53 16.16
C MET A 224 1.21 24.08 15.76
N LYS A 225 1.25 23.74 14.47
CA LYS A 225 1.04 22.35 14.01
C LYS A 225 2.14 21.40 14.49
N GLY A 226 3.39 21.86 14.53
CA GLY A 226 4.52 21.10 15.07
C GLY A 226 4.35 20.80 16.56
N GLU A 227 4.02 21.81 17.37
CA GLU A 227 3.82 21.65 18.81
C GLU A 227 2.62 20.75 19.17
N ILE A 228 1.56 20.76 18.36
CA ILE A 228 0.42 19.86 18.52
C ILE A 228 0.83 18.42 18.21
N SER A 229 1.62 18.20 17.14
CA SER A 229 2.13 16.88 16.77
C SER A 229 2.99 16.27 17.87
N GLU A 230 3.90 17.06 18.44
CA GLU A 230 4.84 16.60 19.46
C GLU A 230 4.10 16.25 20.77
N LYS A 231 3.12 17.08 21.18
CA LYS A 231 2.26 16.77 22.33
C LYS A 231 1.39 15.54 22.12
N THR A 232 0.93 15.27 20.89
CA THR A 232 0.20 14.03 20.61
C THR A 232 1.11 12.80 20.66
N ASP A 233 2.34 12.89 20.17
CA ASP A 233 3.30 11.78 20.19
C ASP A 233 3.71 11.39 21.61
N ASP A 234 3.87 12.36 22.51
CA ASP A 234 4.16 12.13 23.93
C ASP A 234 3.02 11.40 24.65
N VAL A 235 1.77 11.76 24.34
CA VAL A 235 0.59 11.09 24.90
C VAL A 235 0.53 9.63 24.42
N TRP A 236 0.76 9.38 23.13
CA TRP A 236 0.80 8.02 22.57
C TRP A 236 1.98 7.20 23.12
N ALA A 237 3.15 7.81 23.32
CA ALA A 237 4.30 7.15 23.95
C ALA A 237 4.05 6.81 25.43
N SER A 238 3.33 7.66 26.16
CA SER A 238 2.91 7.39 27.53
C SER A 238 1.90 6.24 27.61
N LEU A 239 0.93 6.20 26.69
CA LEU A 239 -0.07 5.13 26.61
C LEU A 239 0.58 3.77 26.30
N ARG A 240 1.51 3.72 25.33
CA ARG A 240 2.28 2.50 25.00
C ARG A 240 3.10 1.98 26.19
N ARG A 241 3.68 2.88 27.00
CA ARG A 241 4.41 2.49 28.23
C ARG A 241 3.47 1.90 29.28
N LYS A 242 2.27 2.48 29.47
CA LYS A 242 1.25 1.94 30.38
C LYS A 242 0.71 0.58 29.92
N GLU A 243 0.54 0.40 28.61
CA GLU A 243 0.14 -0.88 28.03
C GLU A 243 1.24 -1.93 28.23
N ALA A 244 2.50 -1.62 27.90
CA ALA A 244 3.63 -2.53 28.09
C ALA A 244 3.81 -2.97 29.56
N THR A 245 3.60 -2.04 30.51
CA THR A 245 3.66 -2.36 31.95
C THR A 245 2.46 -3.18 32.43
N THR A 246 1.27 -2.95 31.89
CA THR A 246 0.09 -3.78 32.16
C THR A 246 0.28 -5.20 31.61
N VAL A 247 0.78 -5.34 30.38
CA VAL A 247 1.07 -6.63 29.75
C VAL A 247 2.17 -7.39 30.50
N ALA A 248 3.24 -6.70 30.93
CA ALA A 248 4.30 -7.32 31.72
C ALA A 248 3.85 -7.80 33.10
N LYS A 249 2.88 -7.10 33.73
CA LYS A 249 2.24 -7.54 34.98
C LYS A 249 1.32 -8.75 34.77
N ALA A 250 0.60 -8.79 33.65
CA ALA A 250 -0.32 -9.88 33.33
C ALA A 250 0.42 -11.17 32.90
N PHE A 251 1.62 -11.04 32.29
CA PHE A 251 2.39 -12.17 31.77
C PHE A 251 3.87 -12.11 32.17
N PRO A 252 4.23 -12.45 33.42
CA PRO A 252 5.62 -12.53 33.84
C PRO A 252 6.33 -13.67 33.09
N ARG A 253 7.41 -13.34 32.35
CA ARG A 253 8.20 -14.34 31.62
C ARG A 253 8.74 -15.42 32.57
N SER A 254 8.30 -16.67 32.40
CA SER A 254 8.86 -17.84 33.08
C SER A 254 10.32 -18.05 32.64
N ARG A 255 11.29 -17.82 33.53
CA ARG A 255 12.66 -18.31 33.34
C ARG A 255 12.72 -19.78 33.72
N LYS A 256 12.77 -20.67 32.73
CA LYS A 256 13.35 -22.00 32.91
C LYS A 256 14.24 -22.34 31.72
N ASN A 257 15.55 -22.34 31.98
CA ASN A 257 16.57 -23.31 31.55
C ASN A 257 17.92 -22.59 31.37
N ALA A 258 18.70 -22.55 32.44
CA ALA A 258 20.16 -22.54 32.37
C ALA A 258 20.61 -23.88 32.96
N PRO A 259 21.44 -24.69 32.27
CA PRO A 259 21.97 -25.91 32.85
C PRO A 259 23.03 -25.58 33.90
N ALA A 260 22.97 -26.26 35.03
CA ALA A 260 24.02 -26.25 36.03
C ALA A 260 25.06 -27.33 35.67
N THR A 261 26.33 -26.95 35.83
CA THR A 261 27.59 -27.71 35.75
C THR A 261 27.99 -28.28 34.40
#